data_AF-S3ZU15-F1
#
_entry.id   AF-S3ZU15-F1
#
_cell.length_a   1.000
_cell.length_b   1.000
_cell.length_c   1.000
_cell.angle_alpha   90.00
_cell.angle_beta   90.00
_cell.angle_gamma   90.00
#
_symmetry.space_group_name_H-M   'P 1'
#
loop_
_entity.id
_entity.type
_entity.pdbx_description
1 polymer ?
#
loop_
_entity_poly.entity_id
_entity_poly.type
_entity_poly.pdbx_seq_one_letter_code
_entity_poly.pdbx_strand_id
1 'polypeptide(L)' 'MLAWNNPKIHTPERRKTWIACDEHREHLSQFLGVRGFLKDVVPLSEWEQPEGSGGAQHPAG' A
#
# COMPACT_ATOMS: atom_id res chain seq x y z
N MET A 1 6.37 2.51 3.53
CA MET A 1 5.42 1.74 2.72
C MET A 1 4.24 1.35 3.57
N LEU A 2 3.03 1.37 3.01
CA LEU A 2 1.82 0.90 3.68
C LEU A 2 1.16 -0.18 2.83
N ALA A 3 1.00 -1.38 3.39
CA ALA A 3 0.19 -2.43 2.81
C ALA A 3 -1.24 -2.34 3.35
N TRP A 4 -2.23 -2.40 2.47
CA TRP A 4 -3.63 -2.23 2.85
C TRP A 4 -4.59 -3.10 2.03
N ASN A 5 -5.76 -3.35 2.60
CA ASN A 5 -6.86 -4.09 1.96
C ASN A 5 -8.20 -3.46 2.38
N ASN A 6 -9.02 -3.05 1.42
CA ASN A 6 -10.40 -2.69 1.65
C ASN A 6 -11.28 -3.92 1.37
N PRO A 7 -11.84 -4.59 2.40
CA PRO A 7 -12.58 -5.84 2.23
C PRO A 7 -13.89 -5.66 1.46
N LYS A 8 -14.36 -4.42 1.24
CA LYS A 8 -15.53 -4.15 0.40
C LYS A 8 -15.28 -4.39 -1.09
N ILE A 9 -14.01 -4.37 -1.53
CA ILE A 9 -13.65 -4.42 -2.96
C ILE A 9 -12.47 -5.35 -3.28
N HIS A 10 -11.82 -5.94 -2.27
CA HIS A 10 -10.65 -6.79 -2.43
C HIS A 10 -10.87 -8.11 -1.70
N THR A 11 -10.37 -9.21 -2.29
CA THR A 11 -10.31 -10.49 -1.57
C THR A 11 -9.37 -10.37 -0.37
N PRO A 12 -9.51 -11.21 0.67
CA PRO A 12 -8.67 -11.12 1.87
C PRO A 12 -7.17 -11.23 1.60
N GLU A 13 -6.77 -11.93 0.54
CA GLU A 13 -5.38 -12.18 0.15
C GLU A 13 -4.77 -10.98 -0.57
N ARG A 14 -5.58 -10.13 -1.22
CA ARG A 14 -5.09 -9.03 -2.03
C ARG A 14 -4.58 -7.90 -1.16
N ARG A 15 -3.32 -7.49 -1.36
CA ARG A 15 -2.74 -6.31 -0.70
C ARG A 15 -2.38 -5.27 -1.74
N LYS A 16 -2.81 -4.04 -1.50
CA LYS A 16 -2.32 -2.87 -2.24
C LYS A 16 -1.22 -2.22 -1.43
N THR A 17 -0.33 -1.54 -2.13
CA THR A 17 0.86 -0.93 -1.52
C THR A 17 0.94 0.54 -1.88
N TRP A 18 1.12 1.41 -0.89
CA TRP A 18 1.40 2.83 -1.06
C TRP A 18 2.81 3.18 -0.59
N ILE A 19 3.56 3.91 -1.42
CA ILE A 19 4.82 4.55 -1.05
C ILE A 19 4.49 5.93 -0.50
N ALA A 20 5.14 6.33 0.59
CA ALA A 20 4.95 7.63 1.22
C ALA A 20 6.23 8.04 1.99
N CYS A 21 6.49 9.36 2.07
CA CYS A 21 7.46 9.93 3.02
C CYS A 21 6.94 9.82 4.46
N ASP A 22 7.76 10.17 5.44
CA ASP A 22 7.44 9.95 6.86
C ASP A 22 6.22 10.76 7.32
N GLU A 23 6.11 12.03 6.92
CA GLU A 23 4.95 12.87 7.22
C GLU A 23 3.64 12.25 6.69
N HIS A 24 3.62 11.88 5.41
CA HIS A 24 2.43 11.26 4.81
C HIS A 24 2.17 9.86 5.35
N ARG A 25 3.20 9.11 5.74
CA ARG A 25 3.05 7.76 6.29
C ARG A 25 2.24 7.76 7.57
N GLU A 26 2.49 8.70 8.48
CA GLU A 26 1.75 8.81 9.72
C GLU A 26 0.26 9.04 9.44
N HIS A 27 -0.05 10.05 8.63
CA HIS A 27 -1.43 10.39 8.29
C HIS A 27 -2.16 9.22 7.60
N LEU A 28 -1.52 8.57 6.63
CA LEU A 28 -2.10 7.44 5.89
C LEU A 28 -2.30 6.20 6.78
N SER A 29 -1.39 5.95 7.72
CA SER A 29 -1.51 4.85 8.68
C SER A 29 -2.74 5.03 9.56
N GLN A 30 -2.96 6.25 10.07
CA GLN A 30 -4.17 6.58 10.85
C GLN A 30 -5.44 6.42 10.01
N PHE A 31 -5.46 6.99 8.80
CA PHE A 31 -6.59 6.92 7.89
C PHE A 31 -7.02 5.48 7.57
N LEU A 32 -6.04 4.59 7.34
CA LEU A 32 -6.28 3.17 7.05
C LEU A 32 -6.61 2.39 8.34
N GLY A 33 -5.98 2.73 9.46
CA GLY A 33 -6.19 2.11 10.76
C GLY A 33 -7.62 2.25 11.27
N VAL A 34 -8.17 3.48 11.27
CA VAL A 34 -9.56 3.74 11.71
C VAL A 34 -10.61 3.02 10.86
N ARG A 35 -10.26 2.63 9.64
CA ARG A 35 -11.13 1.87 8.72
C ARG A 35 -10.91 0.35 8.78
N GLY A 36 -9.91 -0.11 9.54
CA GLY A 36 -9.51 -1.52 9.58
C GLY A 36 -8.87 -2.02 8.28
N PHE A 37 -8.37 -1.11 7.43
CA PHE A 37 -7.80 -1.44 6.12
C PHE A 37 -6.30 -1.67 6.17
N LEU A 38 -5.61 -1.13 7.19
CA LEU A 38 -4.16 -1.25 7.32
C LEU A 38 -3.77 -2.70 7.60
N LYS A 39 -2.78 -3.21 6.86
CA LYS A 39 -2.25 -4.56 7.02
C LYS A 39 -0.81 -4.57 7.51
N ASP A 40 0.01 -3.66 7.02
CA ASP A 40 1.42 -3.56 7.42
C ASP A 40 2.00 -2.18 7.11
N VAL A 41 3.05 -1.79 7.83
CA VAL A 41 3.85 -0.61 7.58
C VAL A 41 5.32 -0.99 7.67
N VAL A 42 6.02 -0.91 6.54
CA VAL A 42 7.46 -1.22 6.47
C VAL A 42 8.26 -0.01 5.97
N PRO A 43 9.49 0.22 6.45
CA PRO A 43 10.42 1.20 5.87
C PRO A 43 10.59 0.98 4.37
N LEU A 44 10.81 2.07 3.61
CA LEU A 44 11.03 1.94 2.16
C LEU A 44 12.35 1.20 1.86
N SER A 45 13.36 1.39 2.71
CA SER A 45 14.64 0.69 2.65
C SER A 45 14.55 -0.83 2.80
N GLU A 46 13.46 -1.32 3.40
CA GLU A 46 13.22 -2.74 3.68
C GLU A 46 12.12 -3.32 2.78
N TRP A 47 11.58 -2.53 1.86
CA TRP A 47 10.48 -2.94 1.01
C TRP A 47 10.95 -3.37 -0.37
N GLU A 48 10.61 -4.60 -0.73
CA GLU A 48 10.77 -5.14 -2.08
C GLU A 48 9.44 -5.11 -2.83
N GLN A 49 9.48 -4.75 -4.11
CA GLN A 49 8.28 -4.76 -4.95
C GLN A 49 7.81 -6.21 -5.16
N PRO A 50 6.55 -6.55 -4.86
CA PRO A 50 6.03 -7.86 -5.21
C PRO A 50 6.01 -8.03 -6.72
N GLU A 51 6.55 -9.14 -7.23
CA GLU A 51 6.45 -9.47 -8.66
C GLU A 51 4.97 -9.55 -9.09
N GLY A 52 4.64 -8.95 -10.24
CA GLY A 52 3.25 -8.86 -10.72
C GLY A 52 2.44 -7.66 -10.17
N SER A 53 3.06 -6.75 -9.42
CA SER A 53 2.48 -5.45 -9.03
C SER A 53 2.41 -4.49 -10.22
N GLY A 54 1.72 -4.87 -11.30
CA GLY A 54 1.50 -4.02 -12.46
C GLY A 54 0.67 -2.78 -12.10
N GLY A 55 1.33 -1.73 -11.61
CA GLY A 55 0.90 -0.36 -11.86
C GLY A 55 0.96 -0.15 -13.37
N ALA A 56 -0.08 0.44 -13.96
CA ALA A 56 -0.14 0.66 -15.40
C ALA A 56 1.20 1.22 -15.92
N GLN A 57 1.89 0.41 -16.71
CA GLN A 57 3.00 0.88 -17.53
C GLN A 57 2.39 1.92 -18.48
N HIS A 58 2.65 3.20 -18.26
CA HIS A 58 2.47 4.18 -19.33
C HIS A 58 3.46 3.79 -20.45
N PRO A 59 3.01 3.42 -21.66
CA PRO A 59 3.93 3.32 -22.77
C PRO A 59 4.47 4.74 -23.05
N ALA A 60 5.78 4.90 -22.98
CA ALA A 60 6.43 6.09 -23.46
C ALA A 60 6.56 5.96 -24.99
N GLY A 61 5.85 6.83 -25.72
CA GLY A 61 6.07 7.06 -27.16
C GLY A 61 5.41 6.06 -28.09
#